data_AF-A0AA42ZW30-F1
#
_entry.id   AF-A0AA42ZW30-F1
#
_cell.length_a   1.000
_cell.length_b   1.000
_cell.length_c   1.000
_cell.angle_alpha   90.00
_cell.angle_beta   90.00
_cell.angle_gamma   90.00
#
_symmetry.space_group_name_H-M   'P 1'
#
loop_
_entity.id
_entity.type
_entity.pdbx_description
1 polymer ?
#
loop_
_entity_poly.entity_id
_entity_poly.type
_entity_poly.pdbx_seq_one_letter_code
_entity_poly.pdbx_strand_id
1 'polypeptide(L)'
;MNQTTPHCGIISAAMTTTIHQHPTTGTKAIITHALLRTWPLVLALMISACAGTSQTWQPQPDITTAESAFAKGQYQQAARAWQKEALEANAESASGLRVRAADAWLLAGKPNNAQDELRWLDRETLSRSDQSRLDLVLADLALRSGRPDEAETLLRQARQGLPSSSSKRYEALYSRLMQQLASPGSRDIGAAAKLSDAMRFYDPDRAVELVHSLESVSSSELAIRAENPRGDRNLTGWLDLTRVIREYLVVPEGVAEAVSDWKARQPYHLLTEQQALETWLSYRQLFSPPRKVAVLLPQTGRLQAAGDAIRDGIMSAYLENSGGSEIQFFTTGDDEQSAIAAYFNALDAGADLIIGPLRKESVEAMLSLAGMATPMLALNDLPEGFVAPSVLAGQVSALSLSQDDEARAIAEHAAGAGYQRAMVLASEDAWGERMAYAFEAEFLQDERQIIAAARYLPSQNDHSSDLERILKIDESKARKQRLQNTLQMTLEFEPVRRQDIDVIFLAANRPRQG
;
A
#
# COMPACT_ATOMS: atom_id res chain seq x y z
N MET A 1 -13.23 42.74 21.05
CA MET A 1 -13.57 43.97 20.28
C MET A 1 -12.98 43.77 18.89
N ASN A 2 -13.79 43.31 17.93
CA ASN A 2 -14.61 44.11 16.98
C ASN A 2 -13.76 44.59 15.80
N GLN A 3 -13.91 44.00 14.61
CA GLN A 3 -14.98 44.18 13.58
C GLN A 3 -14.51 45.19 12.50
N THR A 4 -14.10 44.79 11.28
CA THR A 4 -14.85 44.40 10.05
C THR A 4 -15.17 45.54 9.06
N THR A 5 -14.43 45.58 7.94
CA THR A 5 -14.91 45.78 6.53
C THR A 5 -15.67 47.09 6.17
N PRO A 6 -16.25 47.25 4.95
CA PRO A 6 -15.59 47.42 3.64
C PRO A 6 -16.11 48.66 2.85
N HIS A 7 -15.68 48.89 1.60
CA HIS A 7 -16.30 49.87 0.68
C HIS A 7 -16.49 49.37 -0.77
N CYS A 8 -17.46 49.99 -1.47
CA CYS A 8 -18.06 49.58 -2.75
C CYS A 8 -18.63 50.83 -3.50
N GLY A 9 -19.02 50.70 -4.79
CA GLY A 9 -19.56 51.77 -5.67
C GLY A 9 -18.56 52.19 -6.75
N ILE A 10 -18.76 52.12 -8.08
CA ILE A 10 -19.91 52.18 -9.03
C ILE A 10 -20.50 53.59 -9.29
N ILE A 11 -20.64 53.91 -10.59
CA ILE A 11 -21.62 54.80 -11.29
C ILE A 11 -21.07 56.04 -12.04
N SER A 12 -21.07 55.91 -13.38
CA SER A 12 -21.44 56.83 -14.48
C SER A 12 -21.84 58.30 -14.21
N ALA A 13 -21.38 59.25 -15.06
CA ALA A 13 -22.25 60.03 -16.00
C ALA A 13 -21.56 61.21 -16.74
N ALA A 14 -21.65 61.18 -18.08
CA ALA A 14 -22.06 62.24 -19.04
C ALA A 14 -21.66 63.76 -18.97
N MET A 15 -21.37 64.28 -20.19
CA MET A 15 -21.75 65.61 -20.79
C MET A 15 -20.86 66.88 -20.68
N THR A 16 -20.16 67.16 -21.81
CA THR A 16 -20.21 68.33 -22.73
C THR A 16 -20.26 69.80 -22.23
N THR A 17 -19.42 70.69 -22.85
CA THR A 17 -19.74 72.01 -23.52
C THR A 17 -18.51 72.97 -23.49
N THR A 18 -17.73 73.26 -24.55
CA THR A 18 -17.87 74.20 -25.72
C THR A 18 -17.40 75.67 -25.46
N ILE A 19 -17.00 76.41 -26.55
CA ILE A 19 -16.71 77.89 -26.68
C ILE A 19 -15.20 78.28 -26.45
N HIS A 20 -14.46 79.20 -27.14
CA HIS A 20 -14.67 80.15 -28.29
C HIS A 20 -13.41 80.40 -29.20
N GLN A 21 -13.64 80.60 -30.51
CA GLN A 21 -13.12 81.58 -31.52
C GLN A 21 -11.76 82.38 -31.43
N HIS A 22 -10.90 82.20 -32.47
CA HIS A 22 -10.29 83.14 -33.49
C HIS A 22 -9.84 84.61 -33.17
N PRO A 23 -8.93 85.29 -33.96
CA PRO A 23 -8.70 85.18 -35.44
C PRO A 23 -7.27 85.36 -36.08
N THR A 24 -7.17 85.05 -37.39
CA THR A 24 -6.35 85.55 -38.57
C THR A 24 -4.96 86.24 -38.43
N THR A 25 -4.00 86.33 -39.39
CA THR A 25 -3.83 86.23 -40.89
C THR A 25 -2.37 85.77 -41.24
N GLY A 26 -1.91 85.41 -42.46
CA GLY A 26 -2.52 85.21 -43.80
C GLY A 26 -1.50 85.01 -44.96
N THR A 27 -1.98 84.69 -46.18
CA THR A 27 -1.33 84.73 -47.54
C THR A 27 -0.10 83.82 -47.86
N LYS A 28 0.11 83.26 -49.09
CA LYS A 28 -0.50 83.44 -50.44
C LYS A 28 -0.19 82.25 -51.40
N ALA A 29 -1.11 81.99 -52.36
CA ALA A 29 -0.87 81.50 -53.76
C ALA A 29 -0.45 80.01 -54.00
N ILE A 30 -0.61 79.32 -55.17
CA ILE A 30 -1.36 79.52 -56.45
C ILE A 30 -1.51 78.18 -57.29
N ILE A 31 -2.73 77.86 -57.81
CA ILE A 31 -3.16 77.33 -59.17
C ILE A 31 -2.54 76.00 -59.74
N THR A 32 -3.24 75.00 -60.38
CA THR A 32 -4.28 75.02 -61.47
C THR A 32 -5.24 73.78 -61.54
N HIS A 33 -6.37 73.97 -62.25
CA HIS A 33 -7.52 73.10 -62.67
C HIS A 33 -7.22 71.75 -63.40
N ALA A 34 -8.16 70.82 -63.75
CA ALA A 34 -9.62 70.86 -64.01
C ALA A 34 -10.33 69.47 -63.82
N LEU A 35 -11.60 69.34 -63.38
CA LEU A 35 -12.89 69.13 -64.15
C LEU A 35 -12.88 67.96 -65.17
N LEU A 36 -13.89 67.10 -65.42
CA LEU A 36 -15.33 66.85 -65.09
C LEU A 36 -15.58 65.34 -65.41
N ARG A 37 -16.61 64.56 -64.99
CA ARG A 37 -18.06 64.66 -65.26
C ARG A 37 -18.84 63.41 -64.71
N THR A 38 -20.05 63.58 -64.15
CA THR A 38 -21.19 62.59 -64.02
C THR A 38 -20.92 61.17 -63.44
N TRP A 39 -21.48 60.67 -62.33
CA TRP A 39 -22.88 60.70 -61.80
C TRP A 39 -23.92 60.41 -62.91
N PRO A 40 -24.32 59.14 -63.12
CA PRO A 40 -25.50 58.61 -62.40
C PRO A 40 -25.54 57.06 -62.24
N LEU A 41 -25.12 56.49 -61.09
CA LEU A 41 -25.31 55.03 -60.85
C LEU A 41 -25.58 54.62 -59.39
N VAL A 42 -25.60 55.58 -58.44
CA VAL A 42 -25.68 55.30 -56.99
C VAL A 42 -27.12 55.38 -56.45
N LEU A 43 -28.08 55.95 -57.20
CA LEU A 43 -29.45 56.19 -56.71
C LEU A 43 -30.47 55.07 -57.03
N ALA A 44 -30.05 53.98 -57.70
CA ALA A 44 -30.92 52.86 -58.05
C ALA A 44 -30.87 51.67 -57.06
N LEU A 45 -30.02 51.73 -56.04
CA LEU A 45 -29.67 50.60 -55.16
C LEU A 45 -30.21 50.72 -53.72
N MET A 46 -31.09 51.69 -53.45
CA MET A 46 -31.60 52.03 -52.11
C MET A 46 -33.07 51.63 -51.84
N ILE A 47 -33.65 50.71 -52.63
CA ILE A 47 -35.06 50.24 -52.43
C ILE A 47 -35.16 48.69 -52.42
N SER A 48 -34.06 47.96 -52.22
CA SER A 48 -34.09 46.50 -51.97
C SER A 48 -33.79 46.10 -50.51
N ALA A 49 -33.71 47.08 -49.60
CA ALA A 49 -33.32 46.89 -48.19
C ALA A 49 -34.47 46.36 -47.27
N CYS A 50 -35.41 45.60 -47.83
CA CYS A 50 -36.52 44.96 -47.09
C CYS A 50 -36.75 43.51 -47.54
N ALA A 51 -35.74 42.65 -47.34
CA ALA A 51 -35.89 41.21 -47.37
C ALA A 51 -35.05 40.61 -46.23
N GLY A 52 -35.71 40.27 -45.11
CA GLY A 52 -35.04 39.67 -43.96
C GLY A 52 -34.55 38.27 -44.29
N THR A 53 -33.24 38.09 -44.40
CA THR A 53 -32.63 36.76 -44.41
C THR A 53 -32.50 36.28 -42.97
N SER A 54 -33.33 35.31 -42.60
CA SER A 54 -33.17 34.56 -41.36
C SER A 54 -31.85 33.78 -41.43
N GLN A 55 -30.81 34.28 -40.76
CA GLN A 55 -29.63 33.49 -40.47
C GLN A 55 -30.06 32.33 -39.57
N THR A 56 -30.21 31.15 -40.17
CA THR A 56 -30.31 29.90 -39.43
C THR A 56 -28.99 29.70 -38.70
N TRP A 57 -29.00 29.87 -37.38
CA TRP A 57 -27.91 29.42 -36.52
C TRP A 57 -27.82 27.90 -36.63
N GLN A 58 -26.97 27.42 -37.54
CA GLN A 58 -26.49 26.05 -37.51
C GLN A 58 -25.41 25.97 -36.43
N PRO A 59 -25.59 25.17 -35.37
CA PRO A 59 -24.49 24.87 -34.47
C PRO A 59 -23.41 24.14 -35.28
N GLN A 60 -22.27 24.80 -35.46
CA GLN A 60 -21.09 24.19 -36.07
C GLN A 60 -20.68 23.03 -35.16
N PRO A 61 -20.69 21.77 -35.63
CA PRO A 61 -20.44 20.64 -34.75
C PRO A 61 -18.97 20.70 -34.30
N ASP A 62 -18.78 20.74 -32.98
CA ASP A 62 -17.45 20.70 -32.36
C ASP A 62 -16.91 19.26 -32.42
N ILE A 63 -16.55 18.81 -33.63
CA ILE A 63 -16.03 17.45 -33.88
C ILE A 63 -14.56 17.37 -33.43
N THR A 64 -14.34 17.53 -32.13
CA THR A 64 -13.21 16.86 -31.49
C THR A 64 -13.52 15.37 -31.46
N THR A 65 -12.90 14.60 -32.35
CA THR A 65 -12.96 13.12 -32.31
C THR A 65 -12.50 12.60 -30.95
N ALA A 66 -12.91 11.39 -30.57
CA ALA A 66 -12.53 10.77 -29.31
C ALA A 66 -11.00 10.74 -29.11
N GLU A 67 -10.25 10.39 -30.15
CA GLU A 67 -8.78 10.44 -30.17
C GLU A 67 -8.22 11.87 -29.96
N SER A 68 -8.86 12.89 -30.55
CA SER A 68 -8.44 14.30 -30.41
C SER A 68 -8.67 14.81 -28.98
N ALA A 69 -9.81 14.47 -28.37
CA ALA A 69 -10.08 14.75 -26.97
C ALA A 69 -9.08 14.01 -26.05
N PHE A 70 -8.79 12.73 -26.33
CA PHE A 70 -7.84 11.93 -25.56
C PHE A 70 -6.42 12.51 -25.61
N ALA A 71 -5.93 12.89 -26.80
CA ALA A 71 -4.62 13.50 -27.00
C ALA A 71 -4.46 14.86 -26.29
N LYS A 72 -5.57 15.59 -26.08
CA LYS A 72 -5.62 16.85 -25.32
C LYS A 72 -5.76 16.65 -23.79
N GLY A 73 -5.77 15.40 -23.31
CA GLY A 73 -6.01 15.09 -21.90
C GLY A 73 -7.47 15.27 -21.45
N GLN A 74 -8.42 15.47 -22.38
CA GLN A 74 -9.84 15.63 -22.10
C GLN A 74 -10.52 14.26 -21.94
N TYR A 75 -9.97 13.43 -21.04
CA TYR A 75 -10.28 11.99 -20.97
C TYR A 75 -11.77 11.67 -20.76
N GLN A 76 -12.49 12.46 -19.94
CA GLN A 76 -13.94 12.28 -19.75
C GLN A 76 -14.75 12.59 -21.04
N GLN A 77 -14.27 13.47 -21.91
CA GLN A 77 -14.91 13.75 -23.20
C GLN A 77 -14.60 12.63 -24.20
N ALA A 78 -13.34 12.16 -24.24
CA ALA A 78 -12.93 11.02 -25.06
C ALA A 78 -13.70 9.74 -24.71
N ALA A 79 -13.83 9.42 -23.40
CA ALA A 79 -14.55 8.24 -22.93
C ALA A 79 -16.01 8.24 -23.39
N ARG A 80 -16.70 9.38 -23.27
CA ARG A 80 -18.09 9.55 -23.73
C ARG A 80 -18.24 9.47 -25.25
N ALA A 81 -17.25 9.95 -26.01
CA ALA A 81 -17.25 9.86 -27.46
C ALA A 81 -17.09 8.40 -27.92
N TRP A 82 -16.08 7.68 -27.41
CA TRP A 82 -15.91 6.25 -27.69
C TRP A 82 -17.09 5.38 -27.20
N GLN A 83 -17.72 5.72 -26.06
CA GLN A 83 -18.97 5.08 -25.63
C GLN A 83 -20.08 5.24 -26.67
N LYS A 84 -20.25 6.43 -27.24
CA LYS A 84 -21.25 6.68 -28.29
C LYS A 84 -20.91 5.92 -29.57
N GLU A 85 -19.66 5.98 -30.02
CA GLU A 85 -19.19 5.26 -31.20
C GLU A 85 -19.37 3.74 -31.05
N ALA A 86 -19.16 3.18 -29.85
CA ALA A 86 -19.38 1.76 -29.55
C ALA A 86 -20.84 1.32 -29.64
N LEU A 87 -21.82 2.23 -29.53
CA LEU A 87 -23.25 1.92 -29.72
C LEU A 87 -23.65 1.85 -31.21
N GLU A 88 -22.88 2.52 -32.08
CA GLU A 88 -23.13 2.60 -33.52
C GLU A 88 -22.26 1.59 -34.31
N ALA A 89 -21.31 0.93 -33.65
CA ALA A 89 -20.33 0.01 -34.23
C ALA A 89 -20.78 -1.47 -34.24
N ASN A 90 -20.08 -2.31 -35.04
CA ASN A 90 -20.21 -3.77 -34.97
C ASN A 90 -19.53 -4.33 -33.70
N ALA A 91 -19.83 -5.58 -33.32
CA ALA A 91 -19.39 -6.16 -32.04
C ALA A 91 -17.86 -6.09 -31.81
N GLU A 92 -17.05 -6.46 -32.82
CA GLU A 92 -15.58 -6.42 -32.77
C GLU A 92 -15.05 -4.99 -32.54
N SER A 93 -15.55 -4.02 -33.31
CA SER A 93 -15.13 -2.62 -33.17
C SER A 93 -15.65 -2.01 -31.86
N ALA A 94 -16.87 -2.36 -31.44
CA ALA A 94 -17.47 -1.91 -30.19
C ALA A 94 -16.63 -2.35 -28.99
N SER A 95 -16.22 -3.62 -28.91
CA SER A 95 -15.37 -4.13 -27.83
C SER A 95 -14.04 -3.37 -27.72
N GLY A 96 -13.36 -3.10 -28.84
CA GLY A 96 -12.15 -2.28 -28.85
C GLY A 96 -12.39 -0.83 -28.38
N LEU A 97 -13.51 -0.22 -28.78
CA LEU A 97 -13.91 1.13 -28.35
C LEU A 97 -14.25 1.19 -26.85
N ARG A 98 -14.93 0.17 -26.30
CA ARG A 98 -15.23 0.05 -24.87
C ARG A 98 -13.96 -0.01 -24.02
N VAL A 99 -12.94 -0.76 -24.46
CA VAL A 99 -11.63 -0.80 -23.77
C VAL A 99 -10.96 0.59 -23.74
N ARG A 100 -11.01 1.34 -24.85
CA ARG A 100 -10.48 2.72 -24.89
C ARG A 100 -11.27 3.67 -23.99
N ALA A 101 -12.59 3.54 -23.96
CA ALA A 101 -13.44 4.30 -23.05
C ALA A 101 -13.13 3.99 -21.57
N ALA A 102 -12.89 2.73 -21.22
CA ALA A 102 -12.50 2.32 -19.87
C ALA A 102 -11.13 2.90 -19.46
N ASP A 103 -10.11 2.88 -20.33
CA ASP A 103 -8.81 3.51 -20.07
C ASP A 103 -8.93 5.03 -19.87
N ALA A 104 -9.74 5.69 -20.70
CA ALA A 104 -10.05 7.10 -20.54
C ALA A 104 -10.81 7.42 -19.24
N TRP A 105 -11.72 6.55 -18.78
CA TRP A 105 -12.36 6.72 -17.48
C TRP A 105 -11.37 6.59 -16.31
N LEU A 106 -10.41 5.68 -16.38
CA LEU A 106 -9.33 5.55 -15.38
C LEU A 106 -8.40 6.76 -15.34
N LEU A 107 -8.03 7.28 -16.51
CA LEU A 107 -7.23 8.50 -16.66
C LEU A 107 -8.01 9.75 -16.21
N ALA A 108 -9.34 9.74 -16.31
CA ALA A 108 -10.23 10.75 -15.73
C ALA A 108 -10.47 10.59 -14.21
N GLY A 109 -9.84 9.62 -13.54
CA GLY A 109 -9.99 9.36 -12.11
C GLY A 109 -11.32 8.72 -11.72
N LYS A 110 -11.98 7.98 -12.63
CA LYS A 110 -13.32 7.40 -12.43
C LYS A 110 -13.30 5.88 -12.61
N PRO A 111 -12.75 5.11 -11.65
CA PRO A 111 -12.63 3.66 -11.77
C PRO A 111 -13.99 2.95 -11.89
N ASN A 112 -15.02 3.42 -11.19
CA ASN A 112 -16.36 2.82 -11.28
C ASN A 112 -16.95 2.91 -12.70
N ASN A 113 -16.78 4.06 -13.37
CA ASN A 113 -17.19 4.22 -14.77
C ASN A 113 -16.42 3.29 -15.72
N ALA A 114 -15.13 3.05 -15.44
CA ALA A 114 -14.34 2.08 -16.20
C ALA A 114 -14.83 0.64 -15.97
N GLN A 115 -15.10 0.25 -14.71
CA GLN A 115 -15.65 -1.06 -14.38
C GLN A 115 -17.01 -1.29 -15.04
N ASP A 116 -17.93 -0.32 -14.98
CA ASP A 116 -19.25 -0.44 -15.62
C ASP A 116 -19.16 -0.59 -17.15
N GLU A 117 -18.19 0.07 -17.79
CA GLU A 117 -17.94 -0.09 -19.23
C GLU A 117 -17.49 -1.51 -19.59
N LEU A 118 -16.62 -2.11 -18.76
CA LEU A 118 -16.11 -3.47 -18.94
C LEU A 118 -17.16 -4.57 -18.73
N ARG A 119 -18.33 -4.27 -18.12
CA ARG A 119 -19.42 -5.24 -17.93
C ARG A 119 -20.10 -5.65 -19.24
N TRP A 120 -19.98 -4.82 -20.28
CA TRP A 120 -20.58 -5.00 -21.59
C TRP A 120 -19.55 -5.39 -22.66
N LEU A 121 -18.37 -5.85 -22.24
CA LEU A 121 -17.24 -6.17 -23.10
C LEU A 121 -17.24 -7.66 -23.50
N ASP A 122 -17.39 -7.94 -24.79
CA ASP A 122 -17.16 -9.26 -25.34
C ASP A 122 -15.67 -9.46 -25.62
N ARG A 123 -15.00 -10.24 -24.76
CA ARG A 123 -13.55 -10.48 -24.83
C ARG A 123 -13.14 -11.38 -26.00
N GLU A 124 -14.03 -12.22 -26.53
CA GLU A 124 -13.69 -13.12 -27.64
C GLU A 124 -13.49 -12.35 -28.95
N THR A 125 -14.07 -11.15 -29.03
CA THR A 125 -13.99 -10.25 -30.19
C THR A 125 -12.81 -9.27 -30.15
N LEU A 126 -11.91 -9.35 -29.15
CA LEU A 126 -10.82 -8.38 -29.01
C LEU A 126 -9.62 -8.69 -29.91
N SER A 127 -9.14 -7.64 -30.61
CA SER A 127 -7.84 -7.68 -31.27
C SER A 127 -6.70 -7.87 -30.25
N ARG A 128 -5.56 -8.45 -30.65
CA ARG A 128 -4.38 -8.60 -29.77
C ARG A 128 -3.90 -7.27 -29.16
N SER A 129 -4.06 -6.16 -29.90
CA SER A 129 -3.75 -4.80 -29.42
C SER A 129 -4.75 -4.37 -28.33
N ASP A 130 -6.05 -4.58 -28.55
CA ASP A 130 -7.08 -4.13 -27.62
C ASP A 130 -7.19 -5.04 -26.39
N GLN A 131 -6.87 -6.34 -26.51
CA GLN A 131 -6.61 -7.23 -25.36
C GLN A 131 -5.44 -6.69 -24.52
N SER A 132 -4.34 -6.28 -25.17
CA SER A 132 -3.20 -5.70 -24.44
C SER A 132 -3.55 -4.37 -23.76
N ARG A 133 -4.48 -3.58 -24.33
CA ARG A 133 -5.04 -2.38 -23.66
C ARG A 133 -5.94 -2.75 -22.49
N LEU A 134 -6.78 -3.78 -22.64
CA LEU A 134 -7.62 -4.30 -21.55
C LEU A 134 -6.75 -4.73 -20.36
N ASP A 135 -5.64 -5.40 -20.63
CA ASP A 135 -4.70 -5.81 -19.59
C ASP A 135 -4.10 -4.60 -18.84
N LEU A 136 -3.82 -3.47 -19.51
CA LEU A 136 -3.41 -2.22 -18.84
C LEU A 136 -4.53 -1.61 -17.98
N VAL A 137 -5.77 -1.63 -18.47
CA VAL A 137 -6.97 -1.12 -17.77
C VAL A 137 -7.21 -1.92 -16.50
N LEU A 138 -7.16 -3.26 -16.60
CA LEU A 138 -7.28 -4.17 -15.47
C LEU A 138 -6.10 -4.01 -14.51
N ALA A 139 -4.87 -3.78 -15.00
CA ALA A 139 -3.71 -3.55 -14.14
C ALA A 139 -3.85 -2.26 -13.32
N ASP A 140 -4.28 -1.13 -13.91
CA ASP A 140 -4.52 0.12 -13.16
C ASP A 140 -5.65 -0.05 -12.12
N LEU A 141 -6.69 -0.84 -12.44
CA LEU A 141 -7.72 -1.22 -11.46
C LEU A 141 -7.16 -2.08 -10.32
N ALA A 142 -6.32 -3.07 -10.62
CA ALA A 142 -5.69 -3.94 -9.61
C ALA A 142 -4.75 -3.15 -8.68
N LEU A 143 -3.90 -2.27 -9.22
CA LEU A 143 -3.05 -1.37 -8.43
C LEU A 143 -3.87 -0.47 -7.50
N ARG A 144 -4.98 0.08 -7.98
CA ARG A 144 -5.88 0.92 -7.15
C ARG A 144 -6.60 0.13 -6.06
N SER A 145 -6.86 -1.16 -6.28
CA SER A 145 -7.43 -2.07 -5.29
C SER A 145 -6.39 -2.74 -4.38
N GLY A 146 -5.13 -2.28 -4.35
CA GLY A 146 -4.09 -2.88 -3.52
C GLY A 146 -3.71 -4.32 -3.91
N ARG A 147 -3.89 -4.71 -5.19
CA ARG A 147 -3.57 -6.05 -5.73
C ARG A 147 -2.35 -5.99 -6.67
N PRO A 148 -1.13 -5.74 -6.15
CA PRO A 148 0.07 -5.55 -6.99
C PRO A 148 0.45 -6.81 -7.76
N ASP A 149 0.26 -8.00 -7.20
CA ASP A 149 0.63 -9.26 -7.87
C ASP A 149 -0.27 -9.55 -9.09
N GLU A 150 -1.57 -9.22 -9.01
CA GLU A 150 -2.49 -9.25 -10.15
C GLU A 150 -2.09 -8.20 -11.21
N ALA A 151 -1.70 -7.01 -10.78
CA ALA A 151 -1.25 -5.94 -11.67
C ALA A 151 0.05 -6.29 -12.42
N GLU A 152 1.06 -6.85 -11.75
CA GLU A 152 2.31 -7.35 -12.37
C GLU A 152 1.98 -8.38 -13.46
N THR A 153 1.11 -9.32 -13.08
CA THR A 153 0.60 -10.42 -13.90
C THR A 153 -0.13 -9.90 -15.14
N LEU A 154 -0.93 -8.84 -15.03
CA LEU A 154 -1.62 -8.18 -16.15
C LEU A 154 -0.67 -7.34 -17.04
N LEU A 155 0.18 -6.51 -16.45
CA LEU A 155 1.16 -5.70 -17.19
C LEU A 155 2.07 -6.59 -18.06
N ARG A 156 2.48 -7.76 -17.56
CA ARG A 156 3.29 -8.71 -18.32
C ARG A 156 2.59 -9.27 -19.56
N GLN A 157 1.28 -9.48 -19.51
CA GLN A 157 0.49 -9.86 -20.69
C GLN A 157 0.37 -8.69 -21.66
N ALA A 158 0.04 -7.49 -21.17
CA ALA A 158 -0.07 -6.28 -21.98
C ALA A 158 1.18 -6.05 -22.85
N ARG A 159 2.37 -6.32 -22.32
CA ARG A 159 3.66 -6.20 -23.04
C ARG A 159 3.75 -7.06 -24.31
N GLN A 160 3.01 -8.16 -24.42
CA GLN A 160 3.08 -9.09 -25.56
C GLN A 160 2.36 -8.61 -26.82
N GLY A 161 1.52 -7.57 -26.74
CA GLY A 161 0.83 -6.96 -27.88
C GLY A 161 0.69 -5.44 -27.77
N LEU A 162 1.52 -4.82 -26.93
CA LEU A 162 1.44 -3.41 -26.55
C LEU A 162 1.54 -2.47 -27.77
N PRO A 163 0.49 -1.70 -28.11
CA PRO A 163 0.59 -0.69 -29.16
C PRO A 163 1.45 0.49 -28.69
N SER A 164 2.23 1.09 -29.59
CA SER A 164 3.19 2.17 -29.29
C SER A 164 2.56 3.40 -28.61
N SER A 165 1.29 3.69 -28.89
CA SER A 165 0.53 4.74 -28.19
C SER A 165 0.42 4.52 -26.67
N SER A 166 0.53 3.27 -26.23
CA SER A 166 0.33 2.84 -24.86
C SER A 166 1.63 2.57 -24.10
N SER A 167 2.81 2.73 -24.72
CA SER A 167 4.11 2.55 -24.05
C SER A 167 4.27 3.44 -22.81
N LYS A 168 3.93 4.73 -22.91
CA LYS A 168 3.95 5.65 -21.75
C LYS A 168 2.96 5.27 -20.64
N ARG A 169 1.81 4.71 -21.01
CA ARG A 169 0.79 4.23 -20.05
C ARG A 169 1.30 2.99 -19.31
N TYR A 170 1.94 2.06 -20.03
CA TYR A 170 2.61 0.90 -19.46
C TYR A 170 3.74 1.30 -18.50
N GLU A 171 4.64 2.19 -18.90
CA GLU A 171 5.75 2.69 -18.06
C GLU A 171 5.25 3.38 -16.77
N ALA A 172 4.17 4.16 -16.85
CA ALA A 172 3.55 4.81 -15.69
C ALA A 172 2.88 3.80 -14.73
N LEU A 173 2.25 2.75 -15.25
CA LEU A 173 1.67 1.69 -14.41
C LEU A 173 2.73 0.76 -13.82
N TYR A 174 3.78 0.46 -14.58
CA TYR A 174 4.92 -0.33 -14.10
C TYR A 174 5.71 0.40 -13.00
N SER A 175 5.92 1.70 -13.13
CA SER A 175 6.55 2.50 -12.06
C SER A 175 5.67 2.60 -10.81
N ARG A 176 4.34 2.74 -10.94
CA ARG A 176 3.41 2.65 -9.80
C ARG A 176 3.42 1.27 -9.13
N LEU A 177 3.43 0.20 -9.92
CA LEU A 177 3.58 -1.18 -9.40
C LEU A 177 4.85 -1.29 -8.56
N MET A 178 6.00 -0.82 -9.07
CA MET A 178 7.27 -0.85 -8.36
C MET A 178 7.29 0.04 -7.10
N GLN A 179 6.42 1.06 -7.02
CA GLN A 179 6.22 1.87 -5.80
C GLN A 179 5.31 1.19 -4.77
N GLN A 180 4.27 0.45 -5.19
CA GLN A 180 3.45 -0.35 -4.28
C GLN A 180 4.20 -1.60 -3.79
N LEU A 181 5.15 -2.08 -4.59
CA LEU A 181 6.17 -3.07 -4.23
C LEU A 181 7.37 -2.44 -3.48
N ALA A 182 7.24 -1.26 -2.86
CA ALA A 182 8.35 -0.62 -2.14
C ALA A 182 8.58 -1.15 -0.71
N SER A 183 7.92 -2.26 -0.32
CA SER A 183 8.26 -2.95 0.93
C SER A 183 9.73 -3.39 0.92
N PRO A 184 10.38 -3.57 2.09
CA PRO A 184 11.69 -4.20 2.16
C PRO A 184 11.75 -5.50 1.35
N GLY A 185 10.74 -6.37 1.53
CA GLY A 185 10.61 -7.63 0.79
C GLY A 185 10.62 -7.49 -0.74
N SER A 186 9.93 -6.51 -1.35
CA SER A 186 9.98 -6.40 -2.80
C SER A 186 11.17 -5.60 -3.37
N ARG A 187 11.90 -4.84 -2.53
CA ARG A 187 13.27 -4.38 -2.89
C ARG A 187 14.23 -5.58 -2.96
N ASP A 188 14.13 -6.48 -2.01
CA ASP A 188 14.90 -7.73 -1.91
C ASP A 188 14.58 -8.67 -3.08
N ILE A 189 13.31 -8.88 -3.41
CA ILE A 189 12.91 -9.60 -4.64
C ILE A 189 13.44 -8.91 -5.90
N GLY A 190 13.48 -7.57 -5.93
CA GLY A 190 14.09 -6.80 -7.01
C GLY A 190 15.62 -6.94 -7.11
N ALA A 191 16.30 -7.29 -6.02
CA ALA A 191 17.71 -7.66 -6.01
C ALA A 191 17.90 -9.10 -6.49
N ALA A 192 17.14 -10.06 -5.93
CA ALA A 192 17.11 -11.45 -6.33
C ALA A 192 16.78 -11.64 -7.82
N ALA A 193 15.89 -10.81 -8.38
CA ALA A 193 15.57 -10.80 -9.82
C ALA A 193 16.79 -10.46 -10.69
N LYS A 194 17.64 -9.51 -10.27
CA LYS A 194 18.87 -9.14 -10.99
C LYS A 194 19.93 -10.24 -10.90
N LEU A 195 20.06 -10.88 -9.74
CA LEU A 195 20.93 -12.05 -9.57
C LEU A 195 20.46 -13.22 -10.45
N SER A 196 19.15 -13.51 -10.44
CA SER A 196 18.51 -14.55 -11.26
C SER A 196 18.73 -14.37 -12.77
N ASP A 197 18.57 -13.15 -13.31
CA ASP A 197 18.79 -12.88 -14.74
C ASP A 197 20.28 -12.97 -15.14
N ALA A 198 21.19 -12.62 -14.23
CA ALA A 198 22.63 -12.76 -14.43
C ALA A 198 23.10 -14.24 -14.40
N MET A 199 22.42 -15.10 -13.63
CA MET A 199 22.76 -16.53 -13.51
C MET A 199 22.35 -17.34 -14.75
N ARG A 200 23.28 -17.43 -15.72
CA ARG A 200 23.16 -18.30 -16.90
C ARG A 200 23.47 -19.78 -16.63
N PHE A 201 24.17 -20.08 -15.53
CA PHE A 201 24.60 -21.40 -15.10
C PHE A 201 24.66 -21.44 -13.57
N TYR A 202 24.78 -22.63 -12.98
CA TYR A 202 24.95 -22.78 -11.53
C TYR A 202 26.30 -22.24 -11.08
N ASP A 203 26.25 -21.33 -10.11
CA ASP A 203 27.38 -20.76 -9.38
C ASP A 203 26.98 -20.84 -7.89
N PRO A 204 27.70 -21.61 -7.04
CA PRO A 204 27.32 -21.82 -5.64
C PRO A 204 27.27 -20.53 -4.82
N ASP A 205 28.23 -19.63 -5.02
CA ASP A 205 28.33 -18.38 -4.25
C ASP A 205 27.17 -17.45 -4.62
N ARG A 206 26.84 -17.36 -5.92
CA ARG A 206 25.68 -16.59 -6.41
C ARG A 206 24.35 -17.20 -6.00
N ALA A 207 24.25 -18.51 -5.92
CA ALA A 207 23.06 -19.20 -5.44
C ALA A 207 22.78 -18.85 -3.97
N VAL A 208 23.82 -18.87 -3.12
CA VAL A 208 23.73 -18.46 -1.71
C VAL A 208 23.46 -16.97 -1.57
N GLU A 209 24.13 -16.11 -2.35
CA GLU A 209 23.86 -14.66 -2.40
C GLU A 209 22.39 -14.36 -2.75
N LEU A 210 21.81 -15.09 -3.71
CA LEU A 210 20.43 -14.91 -4.13
C LEU A 210 19.44 -15.31 -3.02
N VAL A 211 19.62 -16.47 -2.40
CA VAL A 211 18.78 -16.93 -1.27
C VAL A 211 18.90 -15.96 -0.08
N HIS A 212 20.11 -15.47 0.21
CA HIS A 212 20.35 -14.45 1.24
C HIS A 212 19.72 -13.09 0.88
N SER A 213 19.73 -12.69 -0.39
CA SER A 213 19.10 -11.44 -0.84
C SER A 213 17.58 -11.41 -0.67
N LEU A 214 16.96 -12.55 -0.33
CA LEU A 214 15.54 -12.70 -0.03
C LEU A 214 15.26 -12.79 1.48
N GLU A 215 16.23 -12.59 2.37
CA GLU A 215 16.09 -12.78 3.83
C GLU A 215 14.92 -11.97 4.43
N SER A 216 14.73 -10.70 4.03
CA SER A 216 13.63 -9.87 4.57
C SER A 216 12.25 -10.19 3.98
N VAL A 217 12.15 -11.06 2.97
CA VAL A 217 10.88 -11.45 2.36
C VAL A 217 10.15 -12.42 3.27
N SER A 218 8.84 -12.27 3.46
CA SER A 218 8.07 -13.23 4.27
C SER A 218 7.85 -14.56 3.54
N SER A 219 7.74 -15.67 4.27
CA SER A 219 7.52 -16.99 3.64
C SER A 219 6.17 -17.12 2.93
N SER A 220 5.17 -16.34 3.34
CA SER A 220 3.87 -16.21 2.65
C SER A 220 4.00 -15.43 1.34
N GLU A 221 4.73 -14.32 1.33
CA GLU A 221 5.03 -13.54 0.11
C GLU A 221 5.88 -14.35 -0.89
N LEU A 222 6.86 -15.13 -0.40
CA LEU A 222 7.60 -16.10 -1.22
C LEU A 222 6.65 -17.12 -1.87
N ALA A 223 5.71 -17.70 -1.12
CA ALA A 223 4.74 -18.67 -1.64
C ALA A 223 3.84 -18.06 -2.73
N ILE A 224 3.22 -16.91 -2.44
CA ILE A 224 2.32 -16.19 -3.36
C ILE A 224 3.04 -15.87 -4.68
N ARG A 225 4.29 -15.40 -4.61
CA ARG A 225 5.05 -15.01 -5.81
C ARG A 225 5.68 -16.20 -6.55
N ALA A 226 6.06 -17.26 -5.85
CA ALA A 226 6.49 -18.53 -6.45
C ALA A 226 5.39 -19.16 -7.33
N GLU A 227 4.13 -19.04 -6.91
CA GLU A 227 2.98 -19.60 -7.62
C GLU A 227 2.48 -18.72 -8.78
N ASN A 228 3.03 -17.52 -9.00
CA ASN A 228 2.58 -16.63 -10.08
C ASN A 228 2.79 -17.29 -11.45
N PRO A 229 1.72 -17.71 -12.17
CA PRO A 229 1.84 -18.49 -13.41
C PRO A 229 2.34 -17.65 -14.58
N ARG A 230 2.44 -16.32 -14.41
CA ARG A 230 3.03 -15.41 -15.38
C ARG A 230 4.44 -14.98 -14.99
N GLY A 231 4.89 -15.27 -13.77
CA GLY A 231 6.21 -14.94 -13.23
C GLY A 231 7.37 -15.30 -14.16
N ASP A 232 8.53 -14.65 -13.99
CA ASP A 232 9.74 -15.15 -14.63
C ASP A 232 10.09 -16.52 -14.04
N ARG A 233 10.16 -17.55 -14.88
CA ARG A 233 10.29 -18.94 -14.42
C ARG A 233 11.55 -19.22 -13.62
N ASN A 234 12.63 -18.48 -13.87
CA ASN A 234 13.87 -18.65 -13.13
C ASN A 234 13.70 -18.03 -11.74
N LEU A 235 13.22 -16.78 -11.67
CA LEU A 235 12.93 -16.11 -10.41
C LEU A 235 11.89 -16.86 -9.57
N THR A 236 10.75 -17.30 -10.12
CA THR A 236 9.73 -18.03 -9.35
C THR A 236 10.27 -19.34 -8.77
N GLY A 237 11.15 -20.03 -9.50
CA GLY A 237 11.83 -21.22 -8.99
C GLY A 237 12.77 -20.92 -7.83
N TRP A 238 13.49 -19.79 -7.85
CA TRP A 238 14.29 -19.31 -6.72
C TRP A 238 13.45 -18.91 -5.50
N LEU A 239 12.29 -18.27 -5.70
CA LEU A 239 11.39 -17.90 -4.59
C LEU A 239 10.84 -19.16 -3.89
N ASP A 240 10.43 -20.17 -4.67
CA ASP A 240 9.97 -21.47 -4.15
C ASP A 240 11.10 -22.25 -3.47
N LEU A 241 12.31 -22.24 -4.04
CA LEU A 241 13.48 -22.88 -3.43
C LEU A 241 13.85 -22.22 -2.11
N THR A 242 13.79 -20.89 -2.04
CA THR A 242 14.05 -20.13 -0.81
C THR A 242 13.03 -20.47 0.28
N ARG A 243 11.75 -20.65 -0.09
CA ARG A 243 10.71 -21.13 0.83
C ARG A 243 11.05 -22.52 1.39
N VAL A 244 11.44 -23.48 0.53
CA VAL A 244 11.90 -24.82 0.95
C VAL A 244 13.14 -24.74 1.83
N ILE A 245 14.14 -23.93 1.46
CA ILE A 245 15.37 -23.77 2.26
C ILE A 245 15.07 -23.33 3.69
N ARG A 246 14.15 -22.38 3.86
CA ARG A 246 13.73 -21.86 5.17
C ARG A 246 12.96 -22.89 5.99
N GLU A 247 12.04 -23.61 5.36
CA GLU A 247 11.22 -24.66 5.98
C GLU A 247 12.10 -25.74 6.64
N TYR A 248 13.20 -26.11 5.97
CA TYR A 248 14.16 -27.13 6.44
C TYR A 248 15.51 -26.54 6.93
N LEU A 249 15.55 -25.28 7.35
CA LEU A 249 16.80 -24.63 7.77
C LEU A 249 17.25 -25.13 9.16
N VAL A 250 16.30 -25.24 10.09
CA VAL A 250 16.55 -25.69 11.47
C VAL A 250 16.49 -27.22 11.55
N VAL A 251 15.38 -27.79 11.08
CA VAL A 251 15.06 -29.23 11.09
C VAL A 251 15.31 -29.79 9.67
N PRO A 252 16.43 -30.49 9.42
CA PRO A 252 16.82 -30.94 8.07
C PRO A 252 16.07 -32.19 7.59
N GLU A 253 15.35 -32.89 8.48
CA GLU A 253 14.63 -34.12 8.19
C GLU A 253 13.57 -33.86 7.09
N GLY A 254 13.70 -34.55 5.94
CA GLY A 254 12.79 -34.41 4.80
C GLY A 254 13.26 -33.46 3.69
N VAL A 255 14.34 -32.68 3.87
CA VAL A 255 14.77 -31.67 2.89
C VAL A 255 15.03 -32.23 1.48
N ALA A 256 15.55 -33.45 1.37
CA ALA A 256 15.82 -34.09 0.08
C ALA A 256 14.53 -34.39 -0.71
N GLU A 257 13.45 -34.75 -0.01
CA GLU A 257 12.13 -34.98 -0.61
C GLU A 257 11.50 -33.64 -1.01
N ALA A 258 11.57 -32.63 -0.14
CA ALA A 258 11.10 -31.28 -0.45
C ALA A 258 11.83 -30.61 -1.64
N VAL A 259 13.13 -30.88 -1.82
CA VAL A 259 13.92 -30.44 -2.98
C VAL A 259 13.52 -31.22 -4.25
N SER A 260 13.23 -32.52 -4.16
CA SER A 260 12.66 -33.31 -5.26
C SER A 260 11.30 -32.75 -5.71
N ASP A 261 10.39 -32.48 -4.75
CA ASP A 261 9.07 -31.90 -5.03
C ASP A 261 9.14 -30.48 -5.59
N TRP A 262 10.10 -29.67 -5.12
CA TRP A 262 10.44 -28.40 -5.74
C TRP A 262 10.88 -28.57 -7.19
N LYS A 263 11.77 -29.54 -7.50
CA LYS A 263 12.22 -29.75 -8.89
C LYS A 263 11.10 -30.25 -9.79
N ALA A 264 10.21 -31.10 -9.27
CA ALA A 264 9.01 -31.55 -9.98
C ALA A 264 8.07 -30.39 -10.32
N ARG A 265 7.92 -29.40 -9.42
CA ARG A 265 7.17 -28.15 -9.67
C ARG A 265 7.91 -27.17 -10.59
N GLN A 266 9.24 -27.18 -10.58
CA GLN A 266 10.11 -26.25 -11.32
C GLN A 266 11.04 -26.98 -12.33
N PRO A 267 10.51 -27.77 -13.28
CA PRO A 267 11.31 -28.69 -14.11
C PRO A 267 12.36 -27.97 -14.98
N TYR A 268 12.06 -26.75 -15.42
CA TYR A 268 12.93 -25.93 -16.27
C TYR A 268 13.86 -24.97 -15.51
N HIS A 269 13.88 -25.00 -14.18
CA HIS A 269 14.77 -24.14 -13.38
C HIS A 269 16.25 -24.52 -13.57
N LEU A 270 17.15 -23.54 -13.47
CA LEU A 270 18.57 -23.69 -13.81
C LEU A 270 19.33 -24.69 -12.90
N LEU A 271 18.90 -24.83 -11.64
CA LEU A 271 19.44 -25.80 -10.68
C LEU A 271 18.86 -27.20 -10.91
N THR A 272 19.73 -28.21 -10.81
CA THR A 272 19.35 -29.61 -10.56
C THR A 272 18.98 -29.82 -9.09
N GLU A 273 18.36 -30.97 -8.76
CA GLU A 273 18.09 -31.37 -7.36
C GLU A 273 19.35 -31.37 -6.50
N GLN A 274 20.44 -31.94 -7.01
CA GLN A 274 21.74 -31.97 -6.30
C GLN A 274 22.24 -30.54 -6.01
N GLN A 275 22.20 -29.64 -6.99
CA GLN A 275 22.66 -28.26 -6.82
C GLN A 275 21.74 -27.44 -5.89
N ALA A 276 20.44 -27.74 -5.85
CA ALA A 276 19.51 -27.17 -4.89
C ALA A 276 19.81 -27.65 -3.46
N LEU A 277 20.14 -28.93 -3.27
CA LEU A 277 20.57 -29.47 -1.99
C LEU A 277 21.95 -28.94 -1.55
N GLU A 278 22.90 -28.77 -2.48
CA GLU A 278 24.19 -28.11 -2.24
C GLU A 278 24.01 -26.63 -1.85
N THR A 279 23.07 -25.93 -2.49
CA THR A 279 22.73 -24.54 -2.14
C THR A 279 22.10 -24.46 -0.75
N TRP A 280 21.15 -25.34 -0.42
CA TRP A 280 20.57 -25.43 0.93
C TRP A 280 21.65 -25.68 1.98
N LEU A 281 22.55 -26.65 1.75
CA LEU A 281 23.62 -26.99 2.69
C LEU A 281 24.59 -25.83 2.89
N SER A 282 24.95 -25.13 1.82
CA SER A 282 25.86 -23.98 1.86
C SER A 282 25.22 -22.78 2.57
N TYR A 283 23.94 -22.50 2.29
CA TYR A 283 23.18 -21.47 2.99
C TYR A 283 23.03 -21.79 4.49
N ARG A 284 22.72 -23.04 4.85
CA ARG A 284 22.60 -23.49 6.24
C ARG A 284 23.89 -23.34 7.05
N GLN A 285 25.06 -23.47 6.42
CA GLN A 285 26.34 -23.27 7.12
C GLN A 285 26.55 -21.83 7.61
N LEU A 286 25.91 -20.83 6.99
CA LEU A 286 25.92 -19.44 7.46
C LEU A 286 25.25 -19.29 8.84
N PHE A 287 24.31 -20.19 9.17
CA PHE A 287 23.52 -20.20 10.41
C PHE A 287 23.94 -21.35 11.33
N SER A 288 25.25 -21.60 11.43
CA SER A 288 25.80 -22.61 12.33
C SER A 288 25.37 -22.35 13.78
N PRO A 289 24.71 -23.31 14.47
CA PRO A 289 24.18 -23.07 15.80
C PRO A 289 25.31 -22.81 16.82
N PRO A 290 25.11 -21.87 17.77
CA PRO A 290 26.09 -21.55 18.80
C PRO A 290 26.35 -22.78 19.67
N ARG A 291 27.61 -23.03 20.05
CA ARG A 291 27.94 -24.17 20.92
C ARG A 291 27.67 -23.85 22.38
N LYS A 292 27.86 -22.60 22.79
CA LYS A 292 27.59 -22.11 24.14
C LYS A 292 26.62 -20.93 24.11
N VAL A 293 25.48 -21.10 24.76
CA VAL A 293 24.44 -20.06 24.88
C VAL A 293 24.34 -19.63 26.33
N ALA A 294 24.60 -18.35 26.59
CA ALA A 294 24.35 -17.75 27.89
C ALA A 294 22.97 -17.10 27.92
N VAL A 295 22.18 -17.38 28.95
CA VAL A 295 20.81 -16.88 29.09
C VAL A 295 20.70 -16.02 30.35
N LEU A 296 20.55 -14.71 30.16
CA LEU A 296 20.53 -13.68 31.19
C LEU A 296 19.09 -13.37 31.56
N LEU A 297 18.63 -13.86 32.71
CA LEU A 297 17.24 -13.73 33.15
C LEU A 297 17.12 -13.26 34.61
N PRO A 298 16.08 -12.46 34.93
CA PRO A 298 15.78 -12.10 36.31
C PRO A 298 15.31 -13.33 37.07
N GLN A 299 16.11 -13.81 38.02
CA GLN A 299 15.71 -14.87 38.97
C GLN A 299 15.42 -14.30 40.36
N THR A 300 15.48 -12.97 40.49
CA THR A 300 15.13 -12.20 41.68
C THR A 300 14.44 -10.91 41.24
N GLY A 301 13.85 -10.17 42.18
CA GLY A 301 13.23 -8.88 41.90
C GLY A 301 11.86 -8.97 41.22
N ARG A 302 11.41 -7.84 40.65
CA ARG A 302 10.04 -7.64 40.15
C ARG A 302 9.70 -8.52 38.95
N LEU A 303 10.69 -8.88 38.15
CA LEU A 303 10.49 -9.70 36.94
C LEU A 303 10.81 -11.18 37.13
N GLN A 304 11.08 -11.64 38.37
CA GLN A 304 11.41 -13.04 38.65
C GLN A 304 10.42 -14.02 38.02
N ALA A 305 9.11 -13.84 38.21
CA ALA A 305 8.10 -14.75 37.68
C ALA A 305 8.09 -14.82 36.13
N ALA A 306 8.48 -13.74 35.45
CA ALA A 306 8.63 -13.74 33.99
C ALA A 306 9.93 -14.42 33.56
N GLY A 307 11.04 -14.17 34.27
CA GLY A 307 12.32 -14.86 34.04
C GLY A 307 12.24 -16.37 34.29
N ASP A 308 11.51 -16.79 35.33
CA ASP A 308 11.20 -18.19 35.61
C ASP A 308 10.44 -18.83 34.45
N ALA A 309 9.34 -18.21 33.97
CA ALA A 309 8.56 -18.72 32.85
C ALA A 309 9.36 -18.81 31.53
N ILE A 310 10.22 -17.82 31.25
CA ILE A 310 11.09 -17.83 30.06
C ILE A 310 12.16 -18.93 30.17
N ARG A 311 12.80 -19.09 31.34
CA ARG A 311 13.76 -20.19 31.58
C ARG A 311 13.11 -21.54 31.33
N ASP A 312 11.93 -21.75 31.90
CA ASP A 312 11.25 -23.04 31.85
C ASP A 312 10.80 -23.36 30.41
N GLY A 313 10.37 -22.35 29.64
CA GLY A 313 10.09 -22.48 28.20
C GLY A 313 11.34 -22.82 27.36
N ILE A 314 12.46 -22.11 27.59
CA ILE A 314 13.75 -22.41 26.94
C ILE A 314 14.20 -23.84 27.27
N MET A 315 14.07 -24.25 28.53
CA MET A 315 14.46 -25.59 28.97
C MET A 315 13.57 -26.68 28.35
N SER A 316 12.26 -26.44 28.20
CA SER A 316 11.37 -27.37 27.50
C SER A 316 11.83 -27.62 26.06
N ALA A 317 12.05 -26.55 25.30
CA ALA A 317 12.52 -26.65 23.91
C ALA A 317 13.91 -27.30 23.81
N TYR A 318 14.83 -26.96 24.73
CA TYR A 318 16.18 -27.54 24.79
C TYR A 318 16.18 -29.05 25.10
N LEU A 319 15.25 -29.52 25.94
CA LEU A 319 15.10 -30.94 26.26
C LEU A 319 14.45 -31.74 25.12
N GLU A 320 13.64 -31.09 24.27
CA GLU A 320 13.10 -31.68 23.03
C GLU A 320 14.19 -31.78 21.95
N ASN A 321 14.95 -30.70 21.72
CA ASN A 321 16.09 -30.69 20.81
C ASN A 321 17.16 -29.67 21.25
N SER A 322 18.28 -30.17 21.77
CA SER A 322 19.40 -29.33 22.21
C SER A 322 20.17 -28.64 21.07
N GLY A 323 19.99 -29.07 19.81
CA GLY A 323 20.74 -28.56 18.65
C GLY A 323 22.26 -28.81 18.69
N GLY A 324 22.77 -29.53 19.71
CA GLY A 324 24.20 -29.64 20.00
C GLY A 324 24.78 -28.47 20.79
N SER A 325 23.95 -27.55 21.28
CA SER A 325 24.35 -26.42 22.12
C SER A 325 24.43 -26.80 23.61
N GLU A 326 25.22 -26.05 24.38
CA GLU A 326 25.25 -26.03 25.84
C GLU A 326 24.59 -24.73 26.33
N ILE A 327 23.59 -24.80 27.21
CA ILE A 327 22.92 -23.62 27.77
C ILE A 327 23.36 -23.39 29.22
N GLN A 328 23.79 -22.17 29.53
CA GLN A 328 24.11 -21.72 30.90
C GLN A 328 23.27 -20.49 31.27
N PHE A 329 22.68 -20.49 32.46
CA PHE A 329 21.84 -19.40 32.95
C PHE A 329 22.59 -18.47 33.90
N PHE A 330 22.51 -17.17 33.66
CA PHE A 330 23.10 -16.13 34.48
C PHE A 330 22.00 -15.25 35.08
N THR A 331 22.05 -15.08 36.40
CA THR A 331 21.04 -14.31 37.14
C THR A 331 21.22 -12.81 36.92
N THR A 332 20.14 -12.12 36.54
CA THR A 332 20.04 -10.65 36.67
C THR A 332 19.12 -10.28 37.84
N GLY A 333 19.20 -9.04 38.28
CA GLY A 333 18.33 -8.42 39.29
C GLY A 333 17.49 -7.28 38.73
N ASP A 334 17.03 -6.40 39.62
CA ASP A 334 16.22 -5.20 39.28
C ASP A 334 17.07 -3.97 38.92
N ASP A 335 18.40 -4.11 38.80
CA ASP A 335 19.37 -3.04 38.53
C ASP A 335 20.26 -3.33 37.30
N GLU A 336 20.83 -2.29 36.69
CA GLU A 336 21.62 -2.40 35.45
C GLU A 336 23.00 -3.02 35.70
N GLN A 337 23.61 -2.82 36.88
CA GLN A 337 24.90 -3.41 37.21
C GLN A 337 24.83 -4.94 37.24
N SER A 338 23.72 -5.52 37.71
CA SER A 338 23.51 -6.97 37.73
C SER A 338 23.53 -7.58 36.33
N ALA A 339 22.95 -6.92 35.34
CA ALA A 339 22.94 -7.37 33.95
C ALA A 339 24.34 -7.25 33.31
N ILE A 340 25.06 -6.15 33.57
CA ILE A 340 26.44 -5.97 33.14
C ILE A 340 27.36 -7.04 33.76
N ALA A 341 27.19 -7.37 35.04
CA ALA A 341 27.94 -8.43 35.71
C ALA A 341 27.61 -9.82 35.11
N ALA A 342 26.33 -10.10 34.85
CA ALA A 342 25.90 -11.33 34.19
C ALA A 342 26.46 -11.46 32.77
N TYR A 343 26.56 -10.35 32.02
CA TYR A 343 27.21 -10.29 30.71
C TYR A 343 28.70 -10.66 30.78
N PHE A 344 29.47 -10.06 31.69
CA PHE A 344 30.89 -10.42 31.82
C PHE A 344 31.08 -11.88 32.28
N ASN A 345 30.26 -12.39 33.20
CA ASN A 345 30.28 -13.79 33.59
C ASN A 345 29.98 -14.75 32.41
N ALA A 346 29.09 -14.35 31.49
CA ALA A 346 28.80 -15.09 30.27
C ALA A 346 29.98 -15.09 29.29
N LEU A 347 30.70 -13.98 29.15
CA LEU A 347 31.92 -13.90 28.35
C LEU A 347 33.02 -14.80 28.94
N ASP A 348 33.21 -14.79 30.27
CA ASP A 348 34.20 -15.62 30.96
C ASP A 348 33.88 -17.13 30.86
N ALA A 349 32.60 -17.50 30.77
CA ALA A 349 32.15 -18.86 30.46
C ALA A 349 32.39 -19.27 28.98
N GLY A 350 32.72 -18.29 28.12
CA GLY A 350 32.95 -18.47 26.69
C GLY A 350 31.66 -18.62 25.88
N ALA A 351 30.65 -17.78 26.15
CA ALA A 351 29.41 -17.78 25.38
C ALA A 351 29.61 -17.33 23.92
N ASP A 352 29.09 -18.13 22.98
CA ASP A 352 29.04 -17.80 21.55
C ASP A 352 27.79 -16.97 21.19
N LEU A 353 26.73 -17.09 22.00
CA LEU A 353 25.48 -16.32 21.88
C LEU A 353 24.99 -15.93 23.29
N ILE A 354 24.46 -14.72 23.41
CA ILE A 354 23.80 -14.23 24.62
C ILE A 354 22.30 -14.03 24.34
N ILE A 355 21.44 -14.56 25.19
CA ILE A 355 19.98 -14.35 25.17
C ILE A 355 19.61 -13.56 26.42
N GLY A 356 18.82 -12.50 26.27
CA GLY A 356 18.52 -11.52 27.33
C GLY A 356 19.44 -10.31 27.27
N PRO A 357 19.30 -9.36 28.21
CA PRO A 357 18.43 -9.39 29.38
C PRO A 357 16.97 -9.06 29.03
N LEU A 358 16.08 -9.19 30.03
CA LEU A 358 14.63 -8.94 29.89
C LEU A 358 14.22 -7.48 30.18
N ARG A 359 14.96 -6.76 31.03
CA ARG A 359 14.67 -5.36 31.37
C ARG A 359 15.16 -4.42 30.28
N LYS A 360 14.33 -3.46 29.85
CA LYS A 360 14.69 -2.44 28.86
C LYS A 360 15.94 -1.65 29.25
N GLU A 361 16.02 -1.20 30.50
CA GLU A 361 17.16 -0.41 30.99
C GLU A 361 18.45 -1.25 31.04
N SER A 362 18.33 -2.57 31.25
CA SER A 362 19.45 -3.51 31.19
C SER A 362 19.92 -3.78 29.75
N VAL A 363 19.00 -3.82 28.77
CA VAL A 363 19.35 -3.89 27.35
C VAL A 363 20.10 -2.62 26.94
N GLU A 364 19.57 -1.44 27.28
CA GLU A 364 20.23 -0.14 27.04
C GLU A 364 21.63 -0.07 27.67
N ALA A 365 21.77 -0.50 28.93
CA ALA A 365 23.05 -0.51 29.64
C ALA A 365 24.08 -1.47 29.04
N MET A 366 23.67 -2.67 28.62
CA MET A 366 24.55 -3.65 27.99
C MET A 366 24.97 -3.23 26.57
N LEU A 367 24.04 -2.71 25.77
CA LEU A 367 24.33 -2.23 24.41
C LEU A 367 25.19 -0.96 24.39
N SER A 368 25.31 -0.27 25.53
CA SER A 368 26.23 0.85 25.75
C SER A 368 27.67 0.42 26.10
N LEU A 369 27.95 -0.88 26.28
CA LEU A 369 29.29 -1.37 26.60
C LEU A 369 30.22 -1.29 25.39
N ALA A 370 31.41 -0.72 25.60
CA ALA A 370 32.45 -0.69 24.58
C ALA A 370 33.03 -2.10 24.34
N GLY A 371 33.22 -2.46 23.07
CA GLY A 371 33.88 -3.71 22.69
C GLY A 371 33.00 -4.96 22.69
N MET A 372 31.67 -4.83 22.58
CA MET A 372 30.80 -5.98 22.30
C MET A 372 31.26 -6.73 21.04
N ALA A 373 31.48 -8.03 21.20
CA ALA A 373 31.94 -8.94 20.14
C ALA A 373 31.19 -10.29 20.12
N THR A 374 30.21 -10.48 21.02
CA THR A 374 29.37 -11.69 21.08
C THR A 374 27.96 -11.36 20.56
N PRO A 375 27.40 -12.16 19.63
CA PRO A 375 26.01 -12.08 19.20
C PRO A 375 25.02 -12.04 20.37
N MET A 376 23.91 -11.32 20.20
CA MET A 376 22.95 -11.06 21.26
C MET A 376 21.50 -11.07 20.75
N LEU A 377 20.64 -11.83 21.41
CA LEU A 377 19.19 -11.74 21.30
C LEU A 377 18.63 -11.08 22.57
N ALA A 378 18.42 -9.78 22.55
CA ALA A 378 17.74 -9.06 23.62
C ALA A 378 16.30 -9.59 23.78
N LEU A 379 15.80 -9.70 25.01
CA LEU A 379 14.41 -10.10 25.29
C LEU A 379 13.51 -8.87 25.52
N ASN A 380 13.87 -7.76 24.90
CA ASN A 380 13.18 -6.47 24.93
C ASN A 380 13.61 -5.65 23.70
N ASP A 381 13.00 -4.49 23.47
CA ASP A 381 13.31 -3.62 22.33
C ASP A 381 14.78 -3.18 22.33
N LEU A 382 15.36 -3.04 21.12
CA LEU A 382 16.63 -2.32 20.96
C LEU A 382 16.40 -0.80 21.15
N PRO A 383 17.40 -0.05 21.64
CA PRO A 383 17.31 1.41 21.75
C PRO A 383 17.06 2.07 20.40
N GLU A 384 16.26 3.14 20.37
CA GLU A 384 15.98 3.86 19.12
C GLU A 384 17.27 4.41 18.49
N GLY A 385 17.48 4.14 17.21
CA GLY A 385 18.70 4.53 16.51
C GLY A 385 19.95 3.71 16.90
N PHE A 386 19.81 2.59 17.63
CA PHE A 386 20.93 1.69 17.88
C PHE A 386 21.53 1.16 16.58
N VAL A 387 22.86 1.25 16.48
CA VAL A 387 23.65 0.68 15.38
C VAL A 387 24.66 -0.27 16.00
N ALA A 388 24.55 -1.56 15.70
CA ALA A 388 25.50 -2.55 16.17
C ALA A 388 26.94 -2.23 15.67
N PRO A 389 27.98 -2.53 16.46
CA PRO A 389 29.37 -2.48 15.99
C PRO A 389 29.51 -3.30 14.69
N SER A 390 30.37 -2.88 13.76
CA SER A 390 30.48 -3.54 12.44
C SER A 390 30.85 -5.03 12.52
N VAL A 391 31.47 -5.47 13.62
CA VAL A 391 31.78 -6.88 13.92
C VAL A 391 30.55 -7.72 14.30
N LEU A 392 29.45 -7.08 14.68
CA LEU A 392 28.16 -7.67 15.07
C LEU A 392 27.00 -7.18 14.18
N ALA A 393 27.29 -6.68 12.98
CA ALA A 393 26.26 -6.23 12.04
C ALA A 393 25.33 -7.41 11.68
N GLY A 394 24.03 -7.26 11.96
CA GLY A 394 23.04 -8.34 11.80
C GLY A 394 23.05 -9.43 12.88
N GLN A 395 23.93 -9.33 13.89
CA GLN A 395 24.09 -10.33 14.96
C GLN A 395 23.60 -9.86 16.34
N VAL A 396 23.01 -8.66 16.39
CA VAL A 396 22.28 -8.13 17.56
C VAL A 396 20.83 -7.95 17.14
N SER A 397 19.94 -8.68 17.79
CA SER A 397 18.50 -8.74 17.50
C SER A 397 17.70 -8.58 18.78
N ALA A 398 16.41 -8.26 18.65
CA ALA A 398 15.46 -8.22 19.75
C ALA A 398 14.30 -9.19 19.51
N LEU A 399 13.89 -9.89 20.57
CA LEU A 399 12.60 -10.53 20.69
C LEU A 399 11.80 -9.79 21.76
N SER A 400 10.91 -8.90 21.32
CA SER A 400 10.07 -8.11 22.20
C SER A 400 8.66 -8.71 22.26
N LEU A 401 8.08 -8.75 23.45
CA LEU A 401 6.64 -9.01 23.65
C LEU A 401 5.88 -7.67 23.74
N SER A 402 6.20 -6.78 22.81
CA SER A 402 5.60 -5.46 22.66
C SER A 402 4.14 -5.61 22.24
N GLN A 403 3.24 -5.24 23.14
CA GLN A 403 1.79 -5.26 22.89
C GLN A 403 1.39 -4.19 21.86
N ASP A 404 2.18 -3.10 21.75
CA ASP A 404 2.02 -2.07 20.73
C ASP A 404 2.29 -2.68 19.33
N ASP A 405 3.29 -3.57 19.19
CA ASP A 405 3.58 -4.27 17.94
C ASP A 405 2.61 -5.43 17.67
N GLU A 406 2.09 -6.10 18.69
CA GLU A 406 0.98 -7.05 18.54
C GLU A 406 -0.28 -6.36 17.98
N ALA A 407 -0.59 -5.15 18.44
CA ALA A 407 -1.69 -4.35 17.91
C ALA A 407 -1.46 -3.93 16.44
N ARG A 408 -0.23 -3.61 16.04
CA ARG A 408 0.14 -3.36 14.63
C ARG A 408 0.00 -4.62 13.79
N ALA A 409 0.53 -5.76 14.23
CA ALA A 409 0.43 -7.03 13.52
C ALA A 409 -1.04 -7.48 13.32
N ILE A 410 -1.93 -7.18 14.27
CA ILE A 410 -3.37 -7.41 14.12
C ILE A 410 -3.98 -6.47 13.05
N ALA A 411 -3.54 -5.21 12.96
CA ALA A 411 -3.95 -4.27 11.92
C ALA A 411 -3.45 -4.70 10.52
N GLU A 412 -2.19 -5.09 10.40
CA GLU A 412 -1.58 -5.64 9.18
C GLU A 412 -2.33 -6.90 8.72
N HIS A 413 -2.60 -7.84 9.64
CA HIS A 413 -3.35 -9.05 9.34
C HIS A 413 -4.78 -8.75 8.86
N ALA A 414 -5.47 -7.83 9.52
CA ALA A 414 -6.81 -7.41 9.11
C ALA A 414 -6.81 -6.75 7.72
N ALA A 415 -5.80 -5.92 7.41
CA ALA A 415 -5.62 -5.32 6.09
C ALA A 415 -5.28 -6.36 5.02
N GLY A 416 -4.40 -7.32 5.32
CA GLY A 416 -4.04 -8.44 4.45
C GLY A 416 -5.20 -9.39 4.16
N ALA A 417 -6.15 -9.52 5.10
CA ALA A 417 -7.43 -10.20 4.90
C ALA A 417 -8.44 -9.38 4.04
N GLY A 418 -8.07 -8.17 3.62
CA GLY A 418 -8.86 -7.29 2.76
C GLY A 418 -9.89 -6.42 3.48
N TYR A 419 -9.92 -6.43 4.82
CA TYR A 419 -10.86 -5.62 5.59
C TYR A 419 -10.56 -4.12 5.45
N GLN A 420 -11.59 -3.33 5.12
CA GLN A 420 -11.44 -1.89 4.85
C GLN A 420 -11.96 -1.02 6.00
N ARG A 421 -12.82 -1.59 6.86
CA ARG A 421 -13.61 -0.85 7.84
C ARG A 421 -13.48 -1.47 9.21
N ALA A 422 -12.66 -0.87 10.07
CA ALA A 422 -12.48 -1.33 11.43
C ALA A 422 -13.36 -0.58 12.44
N MET A 423 -13.70 -1.27 13.52
CA MET A 423 -14.20 -0.68 14.75
C MET A 423 -13.20 -0.94 15.88
N VAL A 424 -12.87 0.09 16.66
CA VAL A 424 -11.89 0.01 17.74
C VAL A 424 -12.58 0.10 19.10
N LEU A 425 -12.36 -0.89 19.94
CA LEU A 425 -12.75 -0.92 21.34
C LEU A 425 -11.50 -1.00 22.20
N ALA A 426 -11.32 -0.05 23.11
CA ALA A 426 -10.18 -0.06 24.03
C ALA A 426 -10.60 0.38 25.42
N SER A 427 -9.77 0.06 26.41
CA SER A 427 -9.92 0.57 27.77
C SER A 427 -9.62 2.06 27.83
N GLU A 428 -10.34 2.81 28.66
CA GLU A 428 -10.07 4.22 28.97
C GLU A 428 -8.92 4.33 29.99
N ASP A 429 -7.75 3.80 29.61
CA ASP A 429 -6.50 3.94 30.36
C ASP A 429 -5.29 4.08 29.42
N ALA A 430 -4.13 4.41 29.98
CA ALA A 430 -2.91 4.64 29.20
C ALA A 430 -2.41 3.39 28.44
N TRP A 431 -2.89 2.19 28.81
CA TRP A 431 -2.60 0.97 28.07
C TRP A 431 -3.53 0.86 26.86
N GLY A 432 -4.84 0.95 27.06
CA GLY A 432 -5.85 0.87 26.00
C GLY A 432 -5.67 1.95 24.93
N GLU A 433 -5.32 3.18 25.32
CA GLU A 433 -5.03 4.25 24.35
C GLU A 433 -3.80 3.96 23.48
N ARG A 434 -2.74 3.32 24.02
CA ARG A 434 -1.57 2.91 23.21
C ARG A 434 -1.92 1.79 22.25
N MET A 435 -2.66 0.77 22.71
CA MET A 435 -3.13 -0.31 21.84
C MET A 435 -4.01 0.23 20.70
N ALA A 436 -4.96 1.10 21.03
CA ALA A 436 -5.83 1.74 20.05
C ALA A 436 -5.02 2.58 19.07
N TYR A 437 -4.12 3.44 19.54
CA TYR A 437 -3.28 4.26 18.67
C TYR A 437 -2.38 3.43 17.73
N ALA A 438 -1.76 2.37 18.24
CA ALA A 438 -0.90 1.48 17.45
C ALA A 438 -1.68 0.74 16.35
N PHE A 439 -2.87 0.22 16.67
CA PHE A 439 -3.77 -0.38 15.67
C PHE A 439 -4.31 0.67 14.68
N GLU A 440 -4.80 1.81 15.17
CA GLU A 440 -5.40 2.87 14.34
C GLU A 440 -4.38 3.46 13.34
N ALA A 441 -3.13 3.70 13.76
CA ALA A 441 -2.08 4.25 12.91
C ALA A 441 -1.64 3.30 11.77
N GLU A 442 -1.64 1.99 12.02
CA GLU A 442 -1.30 0.98 11.01
C GLU A 442 -2.51 0.62 10.12
N PHE A 443 -3.72 0.63 10.67
CA PHE A 443 -4.92 0.34 9.91
C PHE A 443 -5.34 1.50 8.98
N LEU A 444 -5.11 2.77 9.37
CA LEU A 444 -5.46 3.98 8.60
C LEU A 444 -4.49 4.28 7.45
N GLN A 445 -4.24 3.29 6.60
CA GLN A 445 -3.45 3.42 5.37
C GLN A 445 -4.36 3.25 4.13
N ASP A 446 -4.00 3.88 3.02
CA ASP A 446 -4.79 3.90 1.77
C ASP A 446 -6.22 4.47 1.94
N GLU A 447 -7.26 3.74 1.51
CA GLU A 447 -8.67 4.12 1.61
C GLU A 447 -9.37 3.52 2.86
N ARG A 448 -8.62 2.85 3.75
CA ARG A 448 -9.14 2.18 4.96
C ARG A 448 -9.65 3.18 6.00
N GLN A 449 -10.64 2.76 6.80
CA GLN A 449 -11.37 3.64 7.71
C GLN A 449 -11.63 3.02 9.09
N ILE A 450 -11.44 3.81 10.14
CA ILE A 450 -12.01 3.55 11.47
C ILE A 450 -13.45 4.08 11.47
N ILE A 451 -14.41 3.17 11.36
CA ILE A 451 -15.85 3.46 11.24
C ILE A 451 -16.49 3.80 12.59
N ALA A 452 -15.88 3.36 13.68
CA ALA A 452 -16.12 3.86 15.02
C ALA A 452 -15.00 3.49 15.98
N ALA A 453 -14.76 4.33 16.98
CA ALA A 453 -13.92 4.03 18.13
C ALA A 453 -14.69 4.34 19.42
N ALA A 454 -14.56 3.50 20.44
CA ALA A 454 -15.04 3.78 21.79
C ALA A 454 -14.02 3.33 22.83
N ARG A 455 -14.08 4.03 23.96
CA ARG A 455 -13.35 3.68 25.17
C ARG A 455 -14.35 3.21 26.22
N TYR A 456 -13.99 2.20 27.01
CA TYR A 456 -14.79 1.71 28.13
C TYR A 456 -13.97 1.78 29.41
N LEU A 457 -14.58 2.15 30.54
CA LEU A 457 -13.86 2.24 31.81
C LEU A 457 -13.63 0.84 32.40
N PRO A 458 -12.38 0.38 32.62
CA PRO A 458 -12.09 -0.96 33.16
C PRO A 458 -12.62 -1.21 34.58
N SER A 459 -13.02 -0.15 35.28
CA SER A 459 -13.59 -0.19 36.63
C SER A 459 -15.09 -0.50 36.67
N GLN A 460 -15.76 -0.54 35.51
CA GLN A 460 -17.18 -0.88 35.40
C GLN A 460 -17.33 -2.34 34.97
N ASN A 461 -18.34 -3.05 35.50
CA ASN A 461 -18.64 -4.43 35.09
C ASN A 461 -19.70 -4.50 33.97
N ASP A 462 -20.36 -3.38 33.66
CA ASP A 462 -21.36 -3.27 32.61
C ASP A 462 -20.90 -2.24 31.56
N HIS A 463 -20.59 -2.72 30.36
CA HIS A 463 -20.22 -1.90 29.20
C HIS A 463 -21.34 -1.83 28.16
N SER A 464 -22.54 -2.34 28.48
CA SER A 464 -23.65 -2.46 27.53
C SER A 464 -24.03 -1.12 26.92
N SER A 465 -23.99 -0.03 27.69
CA SER A 465 -24.31 1.33 27.23
C SER A 465 -23.30 1.93 26.24
N ASP A 466 -22.04 1.51 26.29
CA ASP A 466 -21.02 1.97 25.34
C ASP A 466 -21.03 1.08 24.08
N LEU A 467 -21.24 -0.23 24.27
CA LEU A 467 -21.45 -1.19 23.17
C LEU A 467 -22.73 -0.89 22.36
N GLU A 468 -23.85 -0.57 23.00
CA GLU A 468 -25.09 -0.18 22.30
C GLU A 468 -24.93 1.10 21.48
N ARG A 469 -24.18 2.08 22.01
CA ARG A 469 -23.91 3.36 21.37
C ARG A 469 -23.03 3.19 20.13
N ILE A 470 -21.90 2.49 20.24
CA ILE A 470 -20.97 2.30 19.13
C ILE A 470 -21.52 1.40 18.01
N LEU A 471 -22.29 0.37 18.38
CA LEU A 471 -23.02 -0.48 17.45
C LEU A 471 -24.29 0.19 16.87
N LYS A 472 -24.56 1.46 17.20
CA LYS A 472 -25.73 2.26 16.78
C LYS A 472 -27.09 1.59 17.05
N ILE A 473 -27.14 0.73 18.07
CA ILE A 473 -28.37 0.06 18.49
C ILE A 473 -29.38 1.12 18.97
N ASP A 474 -28.91 2.21 19.56
CA ASP A 474 -29.72 3.35 19.99
C ASP A 474 -30.36 4.13 18.83
N GLU A 475 -29.63 4.37 17.73
CA GLU A 475 -30.21 4.98 16.53
C GLU A 475 -31.33 4.10 15.95
N SER A 476 -31.15 2.79 16.05
CA SER A 476 -32.12 1.78 15.61
C SER A 476 -33.38 1.79 16.48
N LYS A 477 -33.23 1.80 17.82
CA LYS A 477 -34.31 1.98 18.80
C LYS A 477 -35.04 3.31 18.59
N ALA A 478 -34.30 4.41 18.41
CA ALA A 478 -34.87 5.74 18.21
C ALA A 478 -35.63 5.87 16.87
N ARG A 479 -35.15 5.22 15.80
CA ARG A 479 -35.84 5.16 14.50
C ARG A 479 -37.14 4.37 14.61
N LYS A 480 -37.13 3.23 15.31
CA LYS A 480 -38.33 2.46 15.66
C LYS A 480 -39.34 3.36 16.39
N GLN A 481 -38.91 4.07 17.44
CA GLN A 481 -39.79 4.94 18.22
C GLN A 481 -40.42 6.06 17.37
N ARG A 482 -39.65 6.70 16.48
CA ARG A 482 -40.18 7.71 15.53
C ARG A 482 -41.23 7.08 14.60
N LEU A 483 -40.92 5.94 13.99
CA LEU A 483 -41.84 5.26 13.07
C LEU A 483 -43.12 4.78 13.77
N GLN A 484 -43.03 4.23 14.98
CA GLN A 484 -44.20 3.86 15.79
C GLN A 484 -45.06 5.08 16.13
N ASN A 485 -44.44 6.20 16.53
CA ASN A 485 -45.15 7.46 16.83
C ASN A 485 -45.82 8.07 15.58
N THR A 486 -45.19 7.96 14.40
CA THR A 486 -45.75 8.46 13.12
C THR A 486 -46.86 7.56 12.59
N LEU A 487 -46.71 6.23 12.67
CA LEU A 487 -47.65 5.27 12.10
C LEU A 487 -48.77 4.87 13.07
N GLN A 488 -48.64 5.18 14.37
CA GLN A 488 -49.59 4.82 15.43
C GLN A 488 -49.83 3.29 15.55
N MET A 489 -48.79 2.49 15.30
CA MET A 489 -48.84 1.02 15.38
C MET A 489 -47.60 0.46 16.07
N THR A 490 -47.75 -0.64 16.79
CA THR A 490 -46.65 -1.38 17.41
C THR A 490 -45.87 -2.15 16.34
N LEU A 491 -44.78 -1.57 15.86
CA LEU A 491 -43.81 -2.29 15.02
C LEU A 491 -43.04 -3.34 15.83
N GLU A 492 -43.09 -4.60 15.41
CA GLU A 492 -42.04 -5.56 15.74
C GLU A 492 -40.74 -5.15 15.03
N PHE A 493 -39.61 -5.33 15.72
CA PHE A 493 -38.33 -4.81 15.25
C PHE A 493 -37.17 -5.57 15.87
N GLU A 494 -36.42 -6.29 15.03
CA GLU A 494 -35.10 -6.81 15.40
C GLU A 494 -34.05 -5.72 15.15
N PRO A 495 -33.16 -5.43 16.12
CA PRO A 495 -32.10 -4.44 15.93
C PRO A 495 -31.11 -4.93 14.87
N VAL A 496 -31.11 -4.24 13.72
CA VAL A 496 -30.15 -4.46 12.65
C VAL A 496 -28.76 -4.08 13.16
N ARG A 497 -27.92 -5.09 13.42
CA ARG A 497 -26.51 -4.88 13.71
C ARG A 497 -25.86 -4.19 12.52
N ARG A 498 -24.99 -3.21 12.79
CA ARG A 498 -24.18 -2.50 11.80
C ARG A 498 -23.50 -3.49 10.84
N GLN A 499 -23.72 -3.30 9.53
CA GLN A 499 -23.04 -4.04 8.46
C GLN A 499 -21.94 -3.18 7.77
N ASP A 500 -21.64 -2.02 8.34
CA ASP A 500 -20.61 -1.09 7.86
C ASP A 500 -19.24 -1.32 8.52
N ILE A 501 -19.05 -2.44 9.21
CA ILE A 501 -17.81 -2.84 9.90
C ILE A 501 -17.41 -4.23 9.39
N ASP A 502 -16.14 -4.38 9.03
CA ASP A 502 -15.55 -5.63 8.53
C ASP A 502 -14.76 -6.36 9.62
N VAL A 503 -14.14 -5.60 10.54
CA VAL A 503 -13.31 -6.11 11.65
C VAL A 503 -13.52 -5.31 12.93
N ILE A 504 -13.41 -5.96 14.09
CA ILE A 504 -13.42 -5.31 15.41
C ILE A 504 -12.08 -5.60 16.11
N PHE A 505 -11.34 -4.54 16.45
CA PHE A 505 -10.18 -4.62 17.34
C PHE A 505 -10.64 -4.37 18.79
N LEU A 506 -10.21 -5.22 19.72
CA LEU A 506 -10.56 -5.12 21.14
C LEU A 506 -9.29 -5.19 22.01
N ALA A 507 -8.86 -4.03 22.50
CA ALA A 507 -7.83 -3.94 23.53
C ALA A 507 -8.47 -4.09 24.92
N ALA A 508 -8.48 -5.33 25.43
CA ALA A 508 -8.98 -5.65 26.76
C ALA A 508 -7.98 -6.40 27.64
N ASN A 509 -7.69 -5.83 28.80
CA ASN A 509 -6.84 -6.47 29.80
C ASN A 509 -7.69 -7.35 30.73
N ARG A 510 -7.15 -8.49 31.19
CA ARG A 510 -7.86 -9.33 32.19
C ARG A 510 -7.87 -8.59 33.53
N PRO A 511 -9.00 -8.51 34.25
CA PRO A 511 -9.01 -7.98 35.60
C PRO A 511 -8.08 -8.83 36.47
N ARG A 512 -7.21 -8.17 37.26
CA ARG A 512 -6.37 -8.85 38.25
C ARG A 512 -7.28 -9.57 39.24
N GLN A 513 -7.27 -10.90 39.22
CA GLN A 513 -7.76 -11.68 40.35
C GLN A 513 -6.81 -11.40 41.52
N GLY A 514 -7.36 -10.85 42.60
CA GLY A 514 -6.63 -10.49 43.81
C GLY A 514 -6.53 -11.63 44.82
#